data_AF-A0A8C0UFR5-F1
#
_entry.id   AF-A0A8C0UFR5-F1
#
_cell.length_a   1.000
_cell.length_b   1.000
_cell.length_c   1.000
_cell.angle_alpha   90.00
_cell.angle_beta   90.00
_cell.angle_gamma   90.00
#
_symmetry.space_group_name_H-M   'P 1'
#
loop_
_entity.id
_entity.type
_entity.pdbx_description
1 polymer ?
#
loop_
_entity_poly.entity_id
_entity_poly.type
_entity_poly.pdbx_seq_one_letter_code
_entity_poly.pdbx_strand_id
1 'polypeptide(L)'
;MIFLGFADDVLNLRWRHKLLLPTMASLPLLMVYFTNFGNTTIVVPKPFRLLLGMHLDLGILYYVYMGMLAVFCTNAINILAGINGIEAGQSLVIAASIIIFNIVELNGDYQDDHIFSLYFMIPFFFTTLGLFYHNWYPSRVFVGDTFCYFAGMTFAVVGILGHFSKTMLLFFIPQVLNFLYSLPQLFHTIPCPRHRLPRLNPDTGKLEMSYSKFKTKRLSALGTNILKVLGSTIAFSIRYQLVRLFYDV
;
A
#
# COMPACT_ATOMS: atom_id res chain seq x y z
N MET A 1 -7.31 -5.97 13.94
CA MET A 1 -7.68 -5.64 12.54
C MET A 1 -8.37 -6.80 11.80
N ILE A 2 -8.01 -8.07 12.04
CA ILE A 2 -8.66 -9.25 11.42
C ILE A 2 -10.19 -9.21 11.56
N PHE A 3 -10.70 -9.05 12.78
CA PHE A 3 -12.15 -8.98 13.04
C PHE A 3 -12.86 -7.90 12.20
N LEU A 4 -12.23 -6.73 12.07
CA LEU A 4 -12.78 -5.64 11.28
C LEU A 4 -12.81 -5.99 9.79
N GLY A 5 -11.73 -6.56 9.25
CA GLY A 5 -11.70 -6.99 7.86
C GLY A 5 -12.74 -8.08 7.57
N PHE A 6 -12.93 -9.01 8.51
CA PHE A 6 -14.00 -10.01 8.43
C PHE A 6 -15.39 -9.37 8.44
N ALA A 7 -15.63 -8.40 9.32
CA ALA A 7 -16.89 -7.66 9.32
C ALA A 7 -17.09 -6.88 8.01
N ASP A 8 -16.04 -6.33 7.40
CA ASP A 8 -16.12 -5.65 6.09
C ASP A 8 -16.50 -6.63 4.97
N ASP A 9 -15.89 -7.82 4.93
CA ASP A 9 -16.24 -8.87 3.96
C ASP A 9 -17.70 -9.33 4.10
N VAL A 10 -18.20 -9.49 5.33
CA VAL A 10 -19.57 -9.96 5.61
C VAL A 10 -20.60 -8.85 5.36
N LEU A 11 -20.33 -7.63 5.80
CA LEU A 11 -21.30 -6.53 5.82
C LEU A 11 -21.19 -5.59 4.60
N ASN A 12 -20.13 -5.73 3.78
CA ASN A 12 -19.83 -4.86 2.65
C ASN A 12 -19.88 -3.37 3.02
N LEU A 13 -18.99 -2.93 3.91
CA LEU A 13 -19.06 -1.59 4.47
C LEU A 13 -18.72 -0.52 3.42
N ARG A 14 -19.33 0.67 3.57
CA ARG A 14 -19.03 1.83 2.72
C ARG A 14 -17.57 2.27 2.89
N TRP A 15 -16.97 2.81 1.82
CA TRP A 15 -15.57 3.26 1.76
C TRP A 15 -15.12 4.14 2.94
N ARG A 16 -16.00 5.00 3.47
CA ARG A 16 -15.68 5.84 4.64
C ARG A 16 -15.28 5.03 5.87
N HIS A 17 -15.89 3.87 6.08
CA HIS A 17 -15.58 2.99 7.21
C HIS A 17 -14.24 2.27 6.99
N LYS A 18 -13.85 2.03 5.74
CA LYS A 18 -12.53 1.49 5.37
C LYS A 18 -11.39 2.46 5.67
N LEU A 19 -11.69 3.74 5.93
CA LEU A 19 -10.73 4.72 6.44
C LEU A 19 -10.86 4.89 7.96
N LEU A 20 -12.07 5.08 8.48
CA LEU A 20 -12.29 5.38 9.90
C LEU A 20 -11.96 4.19 10.82
N LEU A 21 -12.37 2.98 10.45
CA LEU A 21 -12.25 1.82 11.33
C LEU A 21 -10.80 1.34 11.47
N PRO A 22 -9.95 1.34 10.41
CA PRO A 22 -8.52 1.10 10.60
C PRO A 22 -7.82 2.16 11.45
N THR A 23 -8.23 3.43 11.38
CA THR A 23 -7.72 4.48 12.30
C THR A 23 -8.08 4.18 13.75
N MET A 24 -9.31 3.75 14.02
CA MET A 24 -9.72 3.39 15.39
C MET A 24 -8.98 2.16 15.90
N ALA A 25 -8.82 1.15 15.05
CA ALA A 25 -8.16 -0.09 15.42
C ALA A 25 -6.62 0.02 15.47
N SER A 26 -6.03 1.13 15.03
CA SER A 26 -4.62 1.46 15.27
C SER A 26 -4.37 2.22 16.58
N LEU A 27 -5.41 2.64 17.30
CA LEU A 27 -5.24 3.33 18.59
C LEU A 27 -4.42 2.55 19.63
N PRO A 28 -4.55 1.21 19.79
CA PRO A 28 -3.68 0.48 20.72
C PRO A 28 -2.19 0.58 20.36
N LEU A 29 -1.87 0.57 19.06
CA LEU A 29 -0.50 0.77 18.57
C LEU A 29 0.01 2.17 18.93
N LEU A 30 -0.81 3.20 18.74
CA LEU A 30 -0.46 4.58 19.12
C LEU A 30 -0.27 4.73 20.63
N MET A 31 -1.09 4.07 21.44
CA MET A 31 -0.97 4.11 22.91
C MET A 31 0.31 3.43 23.39
N VAL A 32 0.65 2.26 22.85
CA VAL A 32 1.93 1.59 23.16
C VAL A 32 3.11 2.46 22.76
N TYR A 33 3.03 3.12 21.60
CA TYR A 33 4.08 4.05 21.17
C TYR A 33 4.25 5.22 22.14
N PHE A 34 3.12 5.82 22.56
CA PHE A 34 3.09 6.95 23.49
C PHE A 34 3.67 6.58 24.87
N THR A 35 3.33 5.42 25.41
CA THR A 35 3.76 5.02 26.76
C THR A 35 5.18 4.50 26.84
N ASN A 36 5.71 3.91 25.76
CA ASN A 36 6.98 3.17 25.82
C ASN A 36 8.14 3.91 25.15
N PHE A 37 7.90 4.64 24.06
CA PHE A 37 8.96 5.25 23.25
C PHE A 37 8.84 6.78 23.22
N GLY A 38 7.67 7.30 22.87
CA GLY A 38 7.34 8.73 22.91
C GLY A 38 8.15 9.64 21.98
N ASN A 39 9.06 9.11 21.16
CA ASN A 39 9.92 9.94 20.30
C ASN A 39 9.18 10.41 19.04
N THR A 40 8.79 11.68 19.00
CA THR A 40 8.11 12.28 17.85
C THR A 40 9.05 13.01 16.89
N THR A 41 10.36 12.96 17.15
CA THR A 41 11.37 13.63 16.34
C THR A 41 11.81 12.77 15.16
N ILE A 42 11.68 13.31 13.95
CA ILE A 42 12.13 12.63 12.73
C ILE A 42 13.43 13.23 12.19
N VAL A 43 14.28 12.37 11.63
CA VAL A 43 15.37 12.81 10.76
C VAL A 43 14.81 13.19 9.40
N VAL A 44 15.00 14.45 9.00
CA VAL A 44 14.47 15.02 7.76
C VAL A 44 15.22 14.44 6.53
N PRO A 45 14.53 14.06 5.44
CA PRO A 45 15.17 13.61 4.20
C PRO A 45 16.08 14.69 3.59
N LYS A 46 17.21 14.29 2.99
CA LYS A 46 18.26 15.20 2.48
C LYS A 46 17.75 16.43 1.71
N PRO A 47 16.78 16.32 0.76
CA PRO A 47 16.32 17.47 -0.02
C PRO A 47 15.65 18.57 0.81
N PHE A 48 15.05 18.23 1.96
CA PHE A 48 14.28 19.16 2.78
C PHE A 48 15.07 19.72 3.98
N ARG A 49 16.29 19.22 4.22
CA ARG A 49 17.12 19.62 5.36
C ARG A 49 17.50 21.10 5.34
N LEU A 50 17.63 21.70 4.15
CA LEU A 50 17.92 23.14 4.02
C LEU A 50 16.81 24.01 4.62
N LEU A 51 15.55 23.58 4.50
CA LEU A 51 14.39 24.34 4.95
C LEU A 51 13.98 23.99 6.39
N LEU A 52 14.06 22.72 6.76
CA LEU A 52 13.47 22.19 8.00
C LEU A 52 14.49 21.75 9.04
N GLY A 53 15.79 21.87 8.74
CA GLY A 53 16.87 21.38 9.61
C GLY A 53 17.10 19.87 9.53
N MET A 54 17.98 19.36 10.40
CA MET A 54 18.34 17.93 10.46
C MET A 54 17.28 17.10 11.19
N HIS A 55 16.74 17.64 12.28
CA HIS A 55 15.76 17.02 13.15
C HIS A 55 14.54 17.93 13.24
N LEU A 56 13.36 17.33 13.09
CA LEU A 56 12.10 18.03 13.20
C LEU A 56 11.19 17.27 14.16
N ASP A 57 10.77 17.92 15.24
CA ASP A 57 9.73 17.38 16.11
C ASP A 57 8.36 17.62 15.49
N LEU A 58 7.65 16.53 15.22
CA LEU A 58 6.31 16.56 14.64
C LEU A 58 5.20 16.56 15.70
N GLY A 59 5.51 16.22 16.96
CA GLY A 59 4.54 16.08 18.04
C GLY A 59 3.32 15.24 17.61
N ILE A 60 2.12 15.82 17.74
CA ILE A 60 0.85 15.18 17.37
C ILE A 60 0.78 14.73 15.91
N LEU A 61 1.47 15.42 14.99
CA LEU A 61 1.47 15.05 13.57
C LEU A 61 2.17 13.71 13.34
N TYR A 62 3.10 13.30 14.22
CA TYR A 62 3.71 11.98 14.16
C TYR A 62 2.69 10.87 14.48
N TYR A 63 1.81 11.10 15.45
CA TYR A 63 0.70 10.17 15.75
C TYR A 63 -0.32 10.08 14.63
N VAL A 64 -0.64 11.22 13.99
CA VAL A 64 -1.48 11.22 12.78
C VAL A 64 -0.82 10.41 11.66
N TYR A 65 0.49 10.59 11.46
CA TYR A 65 1.26 9.80 10.50
C TYR A 65 1.18 8.30 10.80
N MET A 66 1.40 7.86 12.04
CA MET A 66 1.32 6.45 12.43
C MET A 66 -0.08 5.86 12.20
N GLY A 67 -1.13 6.61 12.56
CA GLY A 67 -2.51 6.19 12.31
C GLY A 67 -2.80 6.05 10.81
N MET A 68 -2.37 7.03 10.02
CA MET A 68 -2.53 7.01 8.56
C MET A 68 -1.66 5.96 7.88
N LEU A 69 -0.51 5.59 8.46
CA LEU A 69 0.32 4.50 7.95
C LEU A 69 -0.41 3.16 8.04
N ALA A 70 -1.10 2.89 9.15
CA ALA A 70 -1.93 1.69 9.30
C ALA A 70 -3.10 1.67 8.29
N VAL A 71 -3.78 2.80 8.11
CA VAL A 71 -4.84 2.96 7.09
C VAL A 71 -4.28 2.75 5.68
N PHE A 72 -3.10 3.31 5.40
CA PHE A 72 -2.43 3.18 4.11
C PHE A 72 -2.07 1.73 3.82
N CYS A 73 -1.33 1.04 4.71
CA CYS A 73 -0.87 -0.31 4.45
C CYS A 73 -2.00 -1.30 4.18
N THR A 74 -3.11 -1.20 4.93
CA THR A 74 -4.30 -2.06 4.75
C THR A 74 -5.00 -1.82 3.41
N ASN A 75 -5.24 -0.55 3.07
CA ASN A 75 -5.92 -0.20 1.83
C ASN A 75 -5.02 -0.35 0.59
N ALA A 76 -3.71 -0.11 0.71
CA ALA A 76 -2.79 -0.15 -0.41
C ALA A 76 -2.62 -1.57 -0.98
N ILE A 77 -2.57 -2.59 -0.12
CA ILE A 77 -2.62 -4.00 -0.52
C ILE A 77 -3.99 -4.30 -1.16
N ASN A 78 -5.07 -3.84 -0.54
CA ASN A 78 -6.44 -4.11 -0.99
C ASN A 78 -6.79 -3.53 -2.37
N ILE A 79 -6.25 -2.36 -2.72
CA ILE A 79 -6.47 -1.78 -4.06
C ILE A 79 -5.53 -2.34 -5.13
N LEU A 80 -4.47 -3.05 -4.73
CA LEU A 80 -3.57 -3.78 -5.63
C LEU A 80 -3.92 -5.27 -5.59
N ALA A 81 -5.13 -5.59 -6.07
CA ALA A 81 -5.79 -6.88 -5.86
C ALA A 81 -6.55 -7.36 -7.10
N GLY A 82 -7.05 -8.60 -7.02
CA GLY A 82 -8.04 -9.19 -7.93
C GLY A 82 -7.50 -9.96 -9.12
N ILE A 83 -6.24 -10.41 -9.04
CA ILE A 83 -5.75 -11.55 -9.81
C ILE A 83 -5.24 -12.63 -8.85
N ASN A 84 -5.46 -13.89 -9.18
CA ASN A 84 -5.16 -15.04 -8.32
C ASN A 84 -3.73 -14.98 -7.74
N GLY A 85 -3.61 -14.96 -6.40
CA GLY A 85 -2.34 -14.99 -5.70
C GLY A 85 -1.70 -13.63 -5.42
N ILE A 86 -2.22 -12.49 -5.94
CA ILE A 86 -1.47 -11.23 -5.86
C ILE A 86 -1.44 -10.63 -4.46
N GLU A 87 -2.52 -10.74 -3.69
CA GLU A 87 -2.64 -10.15 -2.35
C GLU A 87 -1.74 -10.89 -1.36
N ALA A 88 -1.83 -12.22 -1.32
CA ALA A 88 -0.98 -13.06 -0.50
C ALA A 88 0.48 -13.05 -1.00
N GLY A 89 0.70 -13.09 -2.32
CA GLY A 89 2.03 -13.10 -2.92
C GLY A 89 2.83 -11.83 -2.65
N GLN A 90 2.23 -10.65 -2.88
CA GLN A 90 2.92 -9.38 -2.57
C GLN A 90 3.23 -9.26 -1.07
N SER A 91 2.33 -9.75 -0.21
CA SER A 91 2.51 -9.74 1.25
C SER A 91 3.64 -10.68 1.69
N LEU A 92 3.79 -11.85 1.03
CA LEU A 92 4.93 -12.75 1.27
C LEU A 92 6.26 -12.10 0.89
N VAL A 93 6.32 -11.40 -0.24
CA VAL A 93 7.54 -10.69 -0.68
C VAL A 93 7.92 -9.60 0.32
N ILE A 94 6.95 -8.79 0.77
CA ILE A 94 7.16 -7.75 1.78
C ILE A 94 7.62 -8.38 3.10
N ALA A 95 6.93 -9.42 3.58
CA ALA A 95 7.29 -10.10 4.83
C ALA A 95 8.69 -10.72 4.77
N ALA A 96 9.04 -11.39 3.67
CA ALA A 96 10.40 -11.92 3.47
C ALA A 96 11.45 -10.81 3.47
N SER A 97 11.15 -9.68 2.82
CA SER A 97 12.07 -8.52 2.78
C SER A 97 12.30 -7.94 4.17
N ILE A 98 11.24 -7.81 4.99
CA ILE A 98 11.35 -7.36 6.40
C ILE A 98 12.09 -8.40 7.24
N ILE A 99 11.84 -9.70 7.07
CA ILE A 99 12.56 -10.76 7.80
C ILE A 99 14.06 -10.69 7.49
N ILE A 100 14.43 -10.61 6.20
CA ILE A 100 15.84 -10.51 5.79
C ILE A 100 16.46 -9.24 6.37
N PHE A 101 15.78 -8.10 6.27
CA PHE A 101 16.25 -6.85 6.85
C PHE A 101 16.48 -6.97 8.35
N ASN A 102 15.53 -7.53 9.11
CA ASN A 102 15.69 -7.72 10.54
C ASN A 102 16.85 -8.63 10.88
N ILE A 103 17.04 -9.74 10.16
CA ILE A 103 18.17 -10.67 10.38
C ILE A 103 19.51 -9.96 10.17
N VAL A 104 19.62 -9.10 9.15
CA VAL A 104 20.83 -8.31 8.89
C VAL A 104 21.11 -7.34 10.04
N GLU A 105 20.07 -6.68 10.57
CA GLU A 105 20.18 -5.69 11.64
C GLU A 105 20.26 -6.29 13.05
N LEU A 106 20.19 -7.63 13.22
CA LEU A 106 20.31 -8.28 14.54
C LEU A 106 21.68 -8.04 15.22
N ASN A 107 22.72 -7.72 14.44
CA ASN A 107 24.04 -7.39 14.96
C ASN A 107 24.25 -5.87 15.13
N GLY A 108 23.22 -5.06 14.86
CA GLY A 108 23.28 -3.59 14.95
C GLY A 108 22.79 -3.05 16.29
N ASP A 109 22.73 -1.71 16.38
CA ASP A 109 22.41 -0.98 17.61
C ASP A 109 20.95 -1.16 18.09
N TYR A 110 20.04 -1.60 17.22
CA TYR A 110 18.60 -1.70 17.47
C TYR A 110 18.09 -3.15 17.50
N GLN A 111 18.91 -4.07 18.03
CA GLN A 111 18.62 -5.52 18.03
C GLN A 111 17.22 -5.88 18.59
N ASP A 112 16.81 -5.28 19.71
CA ASP A 112 15.52 -5.59 20.36
C ASP A 112 14.32 -5.28 19.45
N ASP A 113 14.37 -4.18 18.71
CA ASP A 113 13.32 -3.77 17.77
C ASP A 113 13.19 -4.77 16.60
N HIS A 114 14.31 -5.29 16.11
CA HIS A 114 14.34 -6.29 15.05
C HIS A 114 13.91 -7.68 15.52
N ILE A 115 14.28 -8.09 16.74
CA ILE A 115 13.78 -9.33 17.37
C ILE A 115 12.26 -9.24 17.56
N PHE A 116 11.76 -8.12 18.09
CA PHE A 116 10.33 -7.87 18.22
C PHE A 116 9.62 -8.04 16.88
N SER A 117 10.15 -7.43 15.81
CA SER A 117 9.54 -7.56 14.49
C SER A 117 9.53 -9.01 13.98
N LEU A 118 10.60 -9.79 14.21
CA LEU A 118 10.67 -11.20 13.80
C LEU A 118 9.59 -12.06 14.46
N TYR A 119 9.22 -11.77 15.71
CA TYR A 119 8.12 -12.49 16.39
C TYR A 119 6.77 -12.36 15.68
N PHE A 120 6.53 -11.24 14.99
CA PHE A 120 5.32 -11.06 14.18
C PHE A 120 5.50 -11.56 12.74
N MET A 121 6.65 -11.26 12.13
CA MET A 121 6.86 -11.52 10.71
C MET A 121 7.00 -13.00 10.38
N ILE A 122 7.66 -13.79 11.22
CA ILE A 122 7.86 -15.23 10.95
C ILE A 122 6.51 -15.97 10.93
N PRO A 123 5.64 -15.86 11.95
CA PRO A 123 4.30 -16.48 11.89
C PRO A 123 3.44 -15.92 10.76
N PHE A 124 3.48 -14.59 10.52
CA PHE A 124 2.77 -13.97 9.42
C PHE A 124 3.17 -14.58 8.07
N PHE A 125 4.47 -14.77 7.84
CA PHE A 125 4.99 -15.35 6.61
C PHE A 125 4.48 -16.78 6.40
N PHE A 126 4.63 -17.65 7.40
CA PHE A 126 4.24 -19.07 7.26
C PHE A 126 2.72 -19.28 7.18
N THR A 127 1.92 -18.51 7.93
CA THR A 127 0.46 -18.56 7.81
C THR A 127 -0.02 -18.04 6.45
N THR A 128 0.59 -16.96 5.95
CA THR A 128 0.32 -16.45 4.60
C THR A 128 0.77 -17.43 3.52
N LEU A 129 1.86 -18.17 3.73
CA LEU A 129 2.33 -19.19 2.79
C LEU A 129 1.32 -20.34 2.68
N GLY A 130 0.72 -20.76 3.80
CA GLY A 130 -0.38 -21.72 3.81
C GLY A 130 -1.62 -21.22 3.04
N LEU A 131 -1.99 -19.96 3.25
CA LEU A 131 -3.08 -19.32 2.48
C LEU A 131 -2.76 -19.24 0.98
N PHE A 132 -1.54 -18.82 0.65
CA PHE A 132 -1.05 -18.69 -0.71
C PHE A 132 -1.05 -20.03 -1.45
N TYR A 133 -0.76 -21.15 -0.79
CA TYR A 133 -0.87 -22.48 -1.39
C TYR A 133 -2.27 -22.79 -1.94
N HIS A 134 -3.33 -22.30 -1.28
CA HIS A 134 -4.71 -22.45 -1.74
C HIS A 134 -5.18 -21.30 -2.65
N ASN A 135 -4.58 -20.12 -2.52
CA ASN A 135 -4.93 -18.93 -3.29
C ASN A 135 -4.14 -18.80 -4.60
N TRP A 136 -3.02 -19.50 -4.78
CA TRP A 136 -2.25 -19.49 -6.01
C TRP A 136 -3.09 -19.94 -7.21
N TYR A 137 -2.72 -19.48 -8.41
CA TYR A 137 -3.46 -19.81 -9.63
C TYR A 137 -3.41 -21.33 -9.92
N PRO A 138 -4.56 -21.97 -10.22
CA PRO A 138 -5.93 -21.46 -10.15
C PRO A 138 -6.45 -21.41 -8.70
N SER A 139 -6.96 -20.24 -8.26
CA SER A 139 -7.35 -20.03 -6.86
C SER A 139 -8.48 -20.96 -6.43
N ARG A 140 -8.27 -21.69 -5.33
CA ARG A 140 -9.30 -22.50 -4.64
C ARG A 140 -10.03 -21.69 -3.58
N VAL A 141 -9.37 -20.68 -3.02
CA VAL A 141 -9.92 -19.74 -2.03
C VAL A 141 -9.49 -18.31 -2.36
N PHE A 142 -10.32 -17.33 -1.98
CA PHE A 142 -9.98 -15.91 -2.00
C PHE A 142 -9.66 -15.41 -0.60
N VAL A 143 -8.77 -14.43 -0.51
CA VAL A 143 -8.25 -13.95 0.78
C VAL A 143 -9.16 -12.93 1.47
N GLY A 144 -9.94 -12.17 0.70
CA GLY A 144 -10.86 -11.13 1.20
C GLY A 144 -10.19 -9.89 1.79
N ASP A 145 -11.03 -8.91 2.16
CA ASP A 145 -10.61 -7.71 2.90
C ASP A 145 -10.00 -8.09 4.26
N THR A 146 -10.46 -9.21 4.85
CA THR A 146 -9.92 -9.81 6.07
C THR A 146 -8.39 -9.93 6.02
N PHE A 147 -7.86 -10.52 4.95
CA PHE A 147 -6.42 -10.70 4.80
C PHE A 147 -5.70 -9.38 4.52
N CYS A 148 -6.23 -8.52 3.65
CA CYS A 148 -5.60 -7.23 3.35
C CYS A 148 -5.46 -6.36 4.60
N TYR A 149 -6.48 -6.37 5.47
CA TYR A 149 -6.49 -5.64 6.74
C TYR A 149 -5.53 -6.26 7.76
N PHE A 150 -5.47 -7.59 7.80
CA PHE A 150 -4.50 -8.32 8.62
C PHE A 150 -3.06 -8.01 8.22
N ALA A 151 -2.73 -8.16 6.93
CA ALA A 151 -1.40 -7.94 6.39
C ALA A 151 -0.95 -6.48 6.61
N GLY A 152 -1.77 -5.52 6.17
CA GLY A 152 -1.43 -4.12 6.29
C GLY A 152 -1.21 -3.65 7.73
N MET A 153 -2.05 -4.11 8.67
CA MET A 153 -1.86 -3.78 10.09
C MET A 153 -0.60 -4.46 10.67
N THR A 154 -0.34 -5.71 10.30
CA THR A 154 0.84 -6.45 10.78
C THR A 154 2.13 -5.75 10.35
N PHE A 155 2.19 -5.29 9.09
CA PHE A 155 3.31 -4.47 8.61
C PHE A 155 3.40 -3.13 9.35
N ALA A 156 2.30 -2.39 9.48
CA ALA A 156 2.29 -1.11 10.19
C ALA A 156 2.77 -1.24 11.64
N VAL A 157 2.34 -2.29 12.37
CA VAL A 157 2.77 -2.57 13.75
C VAL A 157 4.28 -2.74 13.83
N VAL A 158 4.87 -3.62 13.01
CA VAL A 158 6.32 -3.86 13.08
C VAL A 158 7.13 -2.66 12.59
N GLY A 159 6.65 -1.95 11.56
CA GLY A 159 7.33 -0.75 11.07
C GLY A 159 7.31 0.40 12.07
N ILE A 160 6.22 0.57 12.83
CA ILE A 160 6.08 1.62 13.84
C ILE A 160 6.85 1.28 15.11
N LEU A 161 6.59 0.11 15.71
CA LEU A 161 7.22 -0.26 16.98
C LEU A 161 8.68 -0.69 16.82
N GLY A 162 9.09 -1.13 15.63
CA GLY A 162 10.49 -1.39 15.30
C GLY A 162 11.24 -0.18 14.73
N HIS A 163 10.64 1.01 14.71
CA HIS A 163 11.28 2.27 14.24
C HIS A 163 11.81 2.29 12.79
N PHE A 164 11.46 1.31 11.96
CA PHE A 164 11.90 1.22 10.56
C PHE A 164 10.77 1.47 9.53
N SER A 165 9.72 2.21 9.89
CA SER A 165 8.57 2.53 9.02
C SER A 165 8.98 3.14 7.67
N LYS A 166 10.07 3.92 7.64
CA LYS A 166 10.67 4.47 6.41
C LYS A 166 11.17 3.37 5.48
N THR A 167 11.94 2.41 6.00
CA THR A 167 12.45 1.25 5.26
C THR A 167 11.31 0.36 4.80
N MET A 168 10.32 0.11 5.67
CA MET A 168 9.12 -0.64 5.32
C MET A 168 8.37 -0.01 4.13
N LEU A 169 8.22 1.31 4.11
CA LEU A 169 7.59 2.00 2.97
C LEU A 169 8.36 1.85 1.65
N LEU A 170 9.67 1.59 1.69
CA LEU A 170 10.45 1.26 0.49
C LEU A 170 10.10 -0.15 -0.03
N PHE A 171 9.80 -1.11 0.85
CA PHE A 171 9.27 -2.41 0.41
C PHE A 171 7.85 -2.31 -0.16
N PHE A 172 7.12 -1.23 0.16
CA PHE A 172 5.80 -0.91 -0.37
C PHE A 172 5.82 -0.10 -1.68
N ILE A 173 6.96 0.05 -2.37
CA ILE A 173 7.04 0.86 -3.60
C ILE A 173 5.94 0.52 -4.63
N PRO A 174 5.67 -0.75 -4.99
CA PRO A 174 4.61 -1.07 -5.93
C PRO A 174 3.22 -0.60 -5.47
N GLN A 175 2.92 -0.75 -4.17
CA GLN A 175 1.66 -0.36 -3.56
C GLN A 175 1.51 1.16 -3.51
N VAL A 176 2.59 1.88 -3.17
CA VAL A 176 2.64 3.35 -3.19
C VAL A 176 2.39 3.86 -4.61
N LEU A 177 3.06 3.30 -5.62
CA LEU A 177 2.87 3.70 -7.01
C LEU A 177 1.45 3.43 -7.49
N ASN A 178 0.89 2.25 -7.20
CA ASN A 178 -0.50 1.93 -7.55
C ASN A 178 -1.51 2.85 -6.84
N PHE A 179 -1.27 3.18 -5.56
CA PHE A 179 -2.10 4.10 -4.80
C PHE A 179 -2.08 5.50 -5.42
N LEU A 180 -0.90 6.06 -5.69
CA LEU A 180 -0.72 7.37 -6.32
C LEU A 180 -1.38 7.44 -7.70
N TYR A 181 -1.16 6.40 -8.53
CA TYR A 181 -1.78 6.29 -9.85
C TYR A 181 -3.31 6.20 -9.76
N SER A 182 -3.83 5.54 -8.73
CA SER A 182 -5.27 5.38 -8.48
C SER A 182 -5.95 6.62 -7.89
N LEU A 183 -5.21 7.59 -7.33
CA LEU A 183 -5.79 8.72 -6.60
C LEU A 183 -6.87 9.50 -7.36
N PRO A 184 -6.73 9.83 -8.66
CA PRO A 184 -7.78 10.54 -9.38
C PRO A 184 -9.12 9.78 -9.41
N GLN A 185 -9.06 8.45 -9.50
CA GLN A 185 -10.26 7.61 -9.44
C GLN A 185 -10.78 7.48 -8.00
N LEU A 186 -9.89 7.23 -7.02
CA LEU A 186 -10.29 7.07 -5.62
C LEU A 186 -10.97 8.33 -5.06
N PHE A 187 -10.47 9.52 -5.42
CA PHE A 187 -11.09 10.81 -5.07
C PHE A 187 -12.24 11.21 -6.00
N HIS A 188 -12.65 10.35 -6.93
CA HIS A 188 -13.75 10.57 -7.87
C HIS A 188 -13.57 11.84 -8.73
N THR A 189 -12.33 12.31 -8.93
CA THR A 189 -12.03 13.40 -9.87
C THR A 189 -12.12 12.89 -11.31
N ILE A 190 -11.85 11.60 -11.51
CA ILE A 190 -12.17 10.80 -12.70
C ILE A 190 -13.17 9.69 -12.29
N PRO A 191 -14.16 9.34 -13.12
CA PRO A 191 -15.11 8.26 -12.80
C PRO A 191 -14.43 6.93 -12.49
N CYS A 192 -14.64 6.45 -11.27
CA CYS A 192 -14.12 5.18 -10.78
C CYS A 192 -15.18 4.07 -10.92
N PRO A 193 -14.96 3.05 -11.77
CA PRO A 193 -15.84 1.89 -11.78
C PRO A 193 -15.67 1.08 -10.49
N ARG A 194 -16.69 0.29 -10.12
CA ARG A 194 -16.67 -0.57 -8.93
C ARG A 194 -15.53 -1.59 -8.98
N HIS A 195 -15.31 -2.21 -10.14
CA HIS A 195 -14.23 -3.17 -10.37
C HIS A 195 -13.26 -2.59 -11.41
N ARG A 196 -11.97 -2.56 -11.07
CA ARG A 196 -10.87 -2.03 -11.90
C ARG A 196 -9.94 -3.13 -12.44
N LEU A 197 -10.39 -4.38 -12.36
CA LEU A 197 -9.63 -5.56 -12.77
C LEU A 197 -9.48 -5.62 -14.29
N PRO A 198 -8.42 -6.27 -14.80
CA PRO A 198 -8.31 -6.56 -16.22
C PRO A 198 -9.46 -7.45 -16.69
N ARG A 199 -9.76 -7.42 -17.99
CA ARG A 199 -10.82 -8.24 -18.60
C ARG A 199 -10.22 -9.47 -19.25
N LEU A 200 -10.82 -10.63 -19.04
CA LEU A 200 -10.44 -11.85 -19.74
C LEU A 200 -10.93 -11.80 -21.19
N ASN A 201 -10.02 -11.95 -22.15
CA ASN A 201 -10.38 -12.20 -23.53
C ASN A 201 -10.54 -13.73 -23.73
N PRO A 202 -11.76 -14.23 -24.03
CA PRO A 202 -12.02 -15.66 -24.15
C PRO A 202 -11.31 -16.30 -25.36
N ASP A 203 -11.03 -15.53 -26.41
CA ASP A 203 -10.42 -16.04 -27.64
C ASP A 203 -8.91 -16.25 -27.45
N THR A 204 -8.25 -15.36 -26.73
CA THR A 204 -6.79 -15.44 -26.48
C THR A 204 -6.43 -16.13 -25.17
N GLY A 205 -7.39 -16.27 -24.25
CA GLY A 205 -7.16 -16.74 -22.88
C GLY A 205 -6.32 -15.79 -22.02
N LYS A 206 -6.10 -14.55 -22.48
CA LYS A 206 -5.25 -13.55 -21.79
C LYS A 206 -6.06 -12.45 -21.13
N LEU A 207 -5.45 -11.80 -20.13
CA LEU A 207 -5.98 -10.62 -19.48
C LEU A 207 -5.62 -9.36 -20.28
N GLU A 208 -6.63 -8.55 -20.60
CA GLU A 208 -6.52 -7.28 -21.32
C GLU A 208 -6.89 -6.09 -20.42
N MET A 209 -6.48 -4.89 -20.84
CA MET A 209 -6.78 -3.65 -20.12
C MET A 209 -8.30 -3.41 -19.99
N SER A 210 -8.72 -2.96 -18.80
CA SER A 210 -10.08 -2.46 -18.58
C SER A 210 -10.14 -0.94 -18.72
N TYR A 211 -11.28 -0.43 -19.21
CA TYR A 211 -11.46 0.99 -19.50
C TYR A 211 -12.71 1.55 -18.80
N SER A 212 -12.59 2.75 -18.24
CA SER A 212 -13.71 3.54 -17.72
C SER A 212 -14.21 4.48 -18.82
N LYS A 213 -15.40 4.21 -19.39
CA LYS A 213 -16.00 5.04 -20.44
C LYS A 213 -16.87 6.12 -19.81
N PHE A 214 -16.58 7.39 -20.08
CA PHE A 214 -17.36 8.53 -19.58
C PHE A 214 -17.38 9.71 -20.57
N LYS A 215 -18.37 10.60 -20.44
CA LYS A 215 -18.44 11.83 -21.22
C LYS A 215 -17.58 12.92 -20.56
N THR A 216 -16.59 13.45 -21.28
CA THR A 216 -15.64 14.48 -20.77
C THR A 216 -16.34 15.73 -20.23
N LYS A 217 -17.51 16.09 -20.79
CA LYS A 217 -18.33 17.23 -20.30
C LYS A 217 -18.80 17.10 -18.85
N ARG A 218 -18.70 15.92 -18.22
CA ARG A 218 -19.11 15.66 -16.84
C ARG A 218 -17.94 15.71 -15.83
N LEU A 219 -16.71 15.96 -16.28
CA LEU A 219 -15.55 16.08 -15.38
C LEU A 219 -15.55 17.43 -14.68
N SER A 220 -15.03 17.45 -13.46
CA SER A 220 -14.65 18.69 -12.80
C SER A 220 -13.48 19.37 -13.54
N ALA A 221 -13.25 20.67 -13.28
CA ALA A 221 -12.11 21.39 -13.84
C ALA A 221 -10.77 20.68 -13.49
N LEU A 222 -10.66 20.20 -12.25
CA LEU A 222 -9.51 19.45 -11.77
C LEU A 222 -9.36 18.11 -12.51
N GLY A 223 -10.44 17.34 -12.67
CA GLY A 223 -10.42 16.10 -13.44
C GLY A 223 -10.03 16.30 -14.91
N THR A 224 -10.49 17.41 -15.51
CA THR A 224 -10.14 17.79 -16.89
C THR A 224 -8.64 18.12 -17.02
N ASN A 225 -8.08 18.86 -16.07
CA ASN A 225 -6.66 19.21 -16.08
C ASN A 225 -5.77 17.98 -15.86
N ILE A 226 -6.13 17.09 -14.93
CA ILE A 226 -5.42 15.82 -14.72
C ILE A 226 -5.43 15.00 -16.01
N LEU A 227 -6.58 14.87 -16.67
CA LEU A 227 -6.69 14.10 -17.91
C LEU A 227 -5.83 14.70 -19.04
N LYS A 228 -5.79 16.03 -19.16
CA LYS A 228 -4.93 16.71 -20.14
C LYS A 228 -3.46 16.43 -19.88
N VAL A 229 -3.00 16.59 -18.64
CA VAL A 229 -1.60 16.35 -18.27
C VAL A 229 -1.21 14.90 -18.57
N LEU A 230 -1.99 13.92 -18.09
CA LEU A 230 -1.74 12.51 -18.34
C LEU A 230 -1.74 12.17 -19.83
N GLY A 231 -2.71 12.70 -20.59
CA GLY A 231 -2.78 12.53 -22.04
C GLY A 231 -1.57 13.10 -22.76
N SER A 232 -1.11 14.29 -22.38
CA SER A 232 0.11 14.91 -22.91
C SER A 232 1.37 14.11 -22.56
N THR A 233 1.49 13.57 -21.34
CA THR A 233 2.63 12.73 -20.94
C THR A 233 2.68 11.45 -21.75
N ILE A 234 1.56 10.75 -21.91
CA ILE A 234 1.47 9.52 -22.71
C ILE A 234 1.82 9.80 -24.18
N ALA A 235 1.24 10.86 -24.76
CA ALA A 235 1.54 11.27 -26.13
C ALA A 235 3.03 11.60 -26.31
N PHE A 236 3.64 12.25 -25.32
CA PHE A 236 5.07 12.53 -25.32
C PHE A 236 5.92 11.26 -25.23
N SER A 237 5.59 10.31 -24.35
CA SER A 237 6.29 9.03 -24.23
C SER A 237 6.19 8.19 -25.52
N ILE A 238 5.02 8.13 -26.14
CA ILE A 238 4.83 7.45 -27.43
C ILE A 238 5.67 8.12 -28.51
N ARG A 239 5.62 9.47 -28.60
CA ARG A 239 6.43 10.23 -29.56
C ARG A 239 7.92 10.01 -29.35
N TYR A 240 8.38 9.99 -28.10
CA TYR A 240 9.78 9.76 -27.77
C TYR A 240 10.25 8.35 -28.17
N GLN A 241 9.43 7.32 -27.88
CA GLN A 241 9.70 5.94 -28.30
C GLN A 241 9.71 5.80 -29.83
N LEU A 242 8.75 6.42 -30.53
CA LEU A 242 8.73 6.44 -32.00
C LEU A 242 9.98 7.13 -32.57
N VAL A 243 10.41 8.27 -32.00
CA VAL A 243 11.63 8.95 -32.43
C VAL A 243 12.85 8.04 -32.27
N ARG A 244 12.99 7.29 -31.16
CA ARG A 244 14.07 6.29 -31.00
C ARG A 244 14.00 5.12 -31.99
N LEU A 245 12.80 4.77 -32.46
CA LEU A 245 12.59 3.70 -33.43
C LEU A 245 12.89 4.12 -34.87
N PHE A 246 12.78 5.41 -35.18
CA PHE A 246 12.98 5.96 -36.53
C PHE A 246 14.26 6.78 -36.70
N TYR A 247 14.89 7.18 -35.60
CA TYR A 247 16.16 7.88 -35.57
C TYR A 247 17.10 7.10 -34.66
N ASP A 248 18.15 6.50 -35.25
CA ASP A 248 19.25 5.89 -34.50
C ASP A 248 19.92 6.95 -33.61
N VAL A 249 19.58 6.93 -32.32
CA VAL A 249 20.27 7.65 -31.24
C VAL A 249 20.63 6.66 -30.15
#